data_AF-A0A1E5T331-F1
#
_entry.id   AF-A0A1E5T331-F1
#
_cell.length_a   1.000
_cell.length_b   1.000
_cell.length_c   1.000
_cell.angle_alpha   90.00
_cell.angle_beta   90.00
_cell.angle_gamma   90.00
#
_symmetry.space_group_name_H-M   'P 1'
#
loop_
_entity.id
_entity.type
_entity.pdbx_description
1 polymer ?
#
loop_
_entity_poly.entity_id
_entity_poly.type
_entity_poly.pdbx_seq_one_letter_code
_entity_poly.pdbx_strand_id
1 'polypeptide(L)'
;MEMKIQVPDYKPESGITLRWEGDFQIETRINDGTIVIKANRDGLISMANHLLNLSQDKISCGYHIHYDSFSELEEGSCELIIEKS
;
A
#
# COMPACT_ATOMS: atom_id res chain seq x y z
N MET A 1 -21.96 3.34 6.62
CA MET A 1 -21.09 4.43 6.15
C MET A 1 -20.72 4.13 4.72
N GLU A 2 -20.84 5.09 3.81
CA GLU A 2 -20.34 4.96 2.42
C GLU A 2 -19.06 5.78 2.29
N MET A 3 -18.04 5.21 1.63
CA MET A 3 -16.76 5.86 1.36
C MET A 3 -16.45 5.72 -0.13
N LYS A 4 -15.98 6.81 -0.74
CA LYS A 4 -15.51 6.82 -2.14
C LYS A 4 -14.00 7.03 -2.14
N ILE A 5 -13.27 6.09 -2.72
CA ILE A 5 -11.82 6.15 -2.88
C ILE A 5 -11.53 6.43 -4.35
N GLN A 6 -10.76 7.48 -4.65
CA GLN A 6 -10.34 7.77 -6.02
C GLN A 6 -9.13 6.91 -6.37
N VAL A 7 -9.32 5.98 -7.31
CA VAL A 7 -8.26 5.11 -7.82
C VAL A 7 -7.89 5.59 -9.22
N PRO A 8 -6.70 6.19 -9.42
CA PRO A 8 -6.26 6.63 -10.73
C PRO A 8 -5.98 5.43 -11.65
N ASP A 9 -6.33 5.54 -12.92
CA ASP A 9 -6.02 4.53 -13.93
C ASP A 9 -4.50 4.30 -14.02
N TYR A 10 -4.11 3.03 -14.06
CA TYR A 10 -2.76 2.62 -14.39
C TYR A 10 -2.36 3.13 -15.78
N LYS A 11 -1.15 3.69 -15.85
CA LYS A 11 -0.53 4.21 -17.07
C LYS A 11 0.85 3.59 -17.21
N PRO A 12 1.17 2.86 -18.30
CA PRO A 12 2.47 2.24 -18.48
C PRO A 12 3.65 3.22 -18.35
N GLU A 13 3.44 4.49 -18.69
CA GLU A 13 4.48 5.52 -18.72
C GLU A 13 4.84 6.03 -17.32
N SER A 14 3.88 6.00 -16.38
CA SER A 14 4.06 6.51 -15.02
C SER A 14 3.89 5.45 -13.93
N GLY A 15 3.56 4.21 -14.31
CA GLY A 15 3.29 3.11 -13.40
C GLY A 15 2.03 3.31 -12.56
N ILE A 16 2.01 2.63 -11.41
CA ILE A 16 0.99 2.78 -10.37
C ILE A 16 1.16 4.15 -9.70
N THR A 17 0.08 4.88 -9.53
CA THR A 17 0.09 6.12 -8.73
C THR A 17 -0.44 5.84 -7.33
N LEU A 18 0.47 5.80 -6.36
CA LEU A 18 0.15 5.64 -4.95
C LEU A 18 -0.38 6.95 -4.37
N ARG A 19 -1.55 6.91 -3.71
CA ARG A 19 -2.16 8.08 -3.08
C ARG A 19 -2.24 7.86 -1.57
N TRP A 20 -1.46 8.66 -0.89
CA TRP A 20 -1.45 8.75 0.57
C TRP A 20 -2.53 9.71 1.07
N GLU A 21 -3.24 9.29 2.10
CA GLU A 21 -4.12 10.14 2.89
C GLU A 21 -3.32 10.80 4.02
N GLY A 22 -3.46 12.11 4.16
CA GLY A 22 -3.10 12.90 5.35
C GLY A 22 -1.87 12.45 6.15
N ASP A 23 -2.04 12.43 7.47
CA ASP A 23 -1.03 12.06 8.46
C ASP A 23 -1.00 10.53 8.62
N PHE A 24 -0.84 9.81 7.51
CA PHE A 24 -0.78 8.35 7.54
C PHE A 24 0.38 7.87 8.42
N GLN A 25 0.12 6.78 9.16
CA GLN A 25 1.13 6.11 9.98
C GLN A 25 0.99 4.62 9.74
N ILE A 26 2.08 3.96 9.37
CA ILE A 26 2.11 2.52 9.04
C ILE A 26 3.35 1.89 9.64
N GLU A 27 3.14 0.93 10.53
CA GLU A 27 4.18 0.14 11.17
C GLU A 27 4.00 -1.33 10.78
N THR A 28 5.09 -2.01 10.46
CA THR A 28 5.08 -3.42 10.10
C THR A 28 6.09 -4.19 10.95
N ARG A 29 5.69 -5.37 11.42
CA ARG A 29 6.58 -6.25 12.20
C ARG A 29 6.24 -7.71 11.96
N ILE A 30 7.24 -8.57 12.15
CA ILE A 30 7.07 -10.02 12.13
C ILE A 30 7.12 -10.52 13.58
N ASN A 31 6.07 -11.22 14.02
CA ASN A 31 6.01 -11.84 15.33
C ASN A 31 5.55 -13.30 15.19
N ASP A 32 6.39 -14.25 15.61
CA ASP A 32 6.09 -15.69 15.59
C ASP A 32 5.51 -16.18 14.24
N GLY A 33 6.12 -15.77 13.12
CA GLY A 33 5.67 -16.12 11.77
C GLY A 33 4.42 -15.39 11.28
N THR A 34 3.89 -14.45 12.06
CA THR A 34 2.77 -13.59 11.69
C THR A 34 3.26 -12.21 11.30
N ILE A 35 2.82 -11.72 10.14
CA ILE A 35 3.03 -10.33 9.73
C ILE A 35 1.94 -9.48 10.38
N VAL A 36 2.34 -8.46 11.14
CA VAL A 36 1.43 -7.45 11.68
C VAL A 36 1.65 -6.17 10.91
N ILE A 37 0.57 -5.66 10.31
CA ILE A 37 0.50 -4.32 9.73
C ILE A 37 -0.39 -3.50 10.66
N LYS A 38 0.20 -2.52 11.33
CA LYS A 38 -0.49 -1.60 12.24
C LYS A 38 -0.52 -0.24 11.58
N ALA A 39 -1.71 0.31 11.39
CA ALA A 39 -1.86 1.61 10.77
C ALA A 39 -2.97 2.41 11.44
N ASN A 40 -2.85 3.74 11.38
CA ASN A 40 -3.97 4.62 11.72
C ASN A 40 -5.03 4.62 10.59
N ARG A 41 -6.12 5.37 10.78
CA ARG A 41 -7.22 5.44 9.79
C ARG A 41 -6.71 5.81 8.39
N ASP A 42 -5.84 6.80 8.31
CA ASP A 42 -5.38 7.36 7.04
C ASP A 42 -4.37 6.42 6.36
N GLY A 43 -3.52 5.74 7.14
CA GLY A 43 -2.67 4.65 6.65
C GLY A 43 -3.49 3.48 6.10
N LEU A 44 -4.55 3.06 6.79
CA LEU A 44 -5.45 2.00 6.28
C LEU A 44 -6.14 2.40 4.97
N ILE A 45 -6.57 3.66 4.83
CA ILE A 45 -7.20 4.15 3.58
C ILE A 45 -6.17 4.26 2.46
N SER A 46 -4.96 4.72 2.76
CA SER A 46 -3.85 4.78 1.80
C SER A 46 -3.52 3.39 1.26
N MET A 47 -3.36 2.41 2.15
CA MET A 47 -3.12 1.02 1.74
C MET A 47 -4.28 0.45 0.92
N ALA A 48 -5.53 0.72 1.30
CA ALA A 48 -6.69 0.31 0.51
C ALA A 48 -6.66 0.93 -0.90
N ASN A 49 -6.28 2.20 -1.03
CA ASN A 49 -6.09 2.85 -2.33
C ASN A 49 -5.01 2.13 -3.16
N HIS A 50 -3.88 1.80 -2.54
CA HIS A 50 -2.76 1.14 -3.22
C HIS A 50 -3.11 -0.28 -3.67
N LEU A 51 -3.81 -1.04 -2.83
CA LEU A 51 -4.30 -2.37 -3.18
C LEU A 51 -5.30 -2.31 -4.35
N LEU A 52 -6.21 -1.34 -4.34
CA LEU A 52 -7.13 -1.13 -5.46
C LEU A 52 -6.38 -0.75 -6.74
N ASN A 53 -5.35 0.09 -6.64
CA ASN A 53 -4.49 0.39 -7.78
C ASN A 53 -3.81 -0.86 -8.33
N LEU A 54 -3.17 -1.66 -7.47
CA LEU A 54 -2.48 -2.88 -7.86
C LEU A 54 -3.43 -3.91 -8.49
N SER A 55 -4.69 -3.95 -8.05
CA SER A 55 -5.69 -4.90 -8.53
C SER A 55 -6.19 -4.65 -9.96
N GLN A 56 -5.92 -3.48 -10.56
CA GLN A 56 -6.43 -3.12 -11.88
C GLN A 56 -6.07 -4.15 -12.97
N ASP A 57 -7.01 -4.40 -13.89
CA ASP A 57 -6.87 -5.40 -14.96
C ASP A 57 -5.65 -5.17 -15.87
N LYS A 58 -5.26 -3.89 -16.06
CA LYS A 58 -4.12 -3.49 -16.90
C LYS A 58 -2.76 -3.83 -16.28
N ILE A 59 -2.72 -4.22 -15.01
CA ILE A 59 -1.49 -4.57 -14.30
C ILE A 59 -1.28 -6.09 -14.39
N SER A 60 -0.11 -6.49 -14.89
CA SER A 60 0.26 -7.91 -15.00
C SER A 60 0.60 -8.52 -13.65
N CYS A 61 0.50 -9.84 -13.56
CA CYS A 61 0.98 -10.62 -12.42
C CYS A 61 2.50 -10.41 -12.20
N GLY A 62 2.94 -10.47 -10.95
CA GLY A 62 4.32 -10.19 -10.53
C GLY A 62 4.63 -8.70 -10.27
N TYR A 63 3.72 -7.79 -10.63
CA TYR A 63 3.80 -6.40 -10.18
C TYR A 63 3.53 -6.33 -8.68
N HIS A 64 4.25 -5.45 -7.99
CA HIS A 64 4.13 -5.31 -6.55
C HIS A 64 4.28 -3.86 -6.10
N ILE A 65 3.85 -3.61 -4.86
CA ILE A 65 4.12 -2.39 -4.13
C ILE A 65 5.11 -2.75 -3.02
N HIS A 66 6.21 -2.00 -2.94
CA HIS A 66 7.21 -2.11 -1.89
C HIS A 66 7.03 -0.93 -0.94
N TYR A 67 6.85 -1.23 0.34
CA TYR A 67 6.84 -0.26 1.44
C TYR A 67 8.13 -0.42 2.22
N ASP A 68 8.90 0.67 2.33
CA ASP A 68 10.16 0.67 3.06
C ASP A 68 10.24 1.83 4.07
N SER A 69 11.32 1.84 4.86
CA SER A 69 11.53 2.78 5.95
C SER A 69 12.02 4.17 5.51
N PHE A 70 12.32 4.38 4.22
CA PHE A 70 12.83 5.66 3.75
C PHE A 70 11.70 6.65 3.43
N SER A 71 10.46 6.19 3.21
CA SER A 71 9.35 7.07 2.84
C SER A 71 7.96 6.68 3.34
N GLU A 72 7.70 5.41 3.65
CA GLU A 72 6.32 4.92 3.83
C GLU A 72 6.02 4.32 5.21
N LEU A 73 7.04 3.81 5.90
CA LEU A 73 6.89 3.07 7.14
C LEU A 73 7.55 3.78 8.33
N GLU A 74 6.96 3.62 9.51
CA GLU A 74 7.52 4.11 10.77
C GLU A 74 8.88 3.46 11.06
N GLU A 75 9.77 4.20 11.73
CA GLU A 75 11.11 3.72 12.10
C GLU A 75 11.04 2.37 12.86
N GLY A 76 11.94 1.45 12.49
CA GLY A 76 11.98 0.10 13.07
C GLY A 76 11.03 -0.91 12.44
N SER A 77 10.24 -0.50 11.45
CA SER A 77 9.39 -1.39 10.67
C SER A 77 10.19 -2.37 9.80
N CYS A 78 9.63 -3.56 9.57
CA CYS A 78 10.14 -4.48 8.56
C CYS A 78 9.62 -4.10 7.17
N GLU A 79 10.43 -4.16 6.12
CA GLU A 79 9.93 -3.94 4.76
C GLU A 79 8.75 -4.86 4.41
N LEU A 80 7.80 -4.34 3.64
CA LEU A 80 6.59 -5.06 3.22
C LEU A 80 6.46 -5.01 1.70
N ILE A 81 6.26 -6.16 1.08
CA ILE A 81 5.92 -6.27 -0.34
C ILE A 81 4.52 -6.86 -0.47
N ILE A 82 3.68 -6.25 -1.31
CA ILE A 82 2.39 -6.80 -1.71
C ILE A 82 2.41 -6.99 -3.23
N GLU A 83 2.24 -8.22 -3.68
CA GLU A 83 2.36 -8.62 -5.09
C GLU A 83 1.02 -9.08 -5.66
N LYS A 84 0.75 -8.73 -6.92
CA LYS A 84 -0.38 -9.24 -7.70
C LYS A 84 -0.02 -10.62 -8.26
N SER A 85 -0.85 -11.62 -7.93
CA SER A 85 -0.80 -12.97 -8.51
C SER A 85 -1.68 -13.13 -9.74
#